data_AF-F7BI72-F1
#
_entry.id   AF-F7BI72-F1
#
_cell.length_a   1.000
_cell.length_b   1.000
_cell.length_c   1.000
_cell.angle_alpha   90.00
_cell.angle_beta   90.00
_cell.angle_gamma   90.00
#
_symmetry.space_group_name_H-M   'P 1'
#
loop_
_entity.id
_entity.type
_entity.pdbx_description
1 polymer ?
#
loop_
_entity_poly.entity_id
_entity_poly.type
_entity_poly.pdbx_seq_one_letter_code
_entity_poly.pdbx_strand_id
1 'polypeptide(L)'
;MPGPCRPGLAHEASAEPEQEKRRHLPGTLRPLPGRSPLSAEPQGARDPSSSRGLPWSPARSVGTPIPQTHPRQTLLRKKRSEGQGVSLYIPQSAINATVEEDILLSVEYSCHGVPTIEWRYTSNWGVQKIVEWKPGTQANISQSHKDRVCTFDNGSIQLFSVGVRDSGYYVITVTESLGSSQFGTIVLHVSEILYEDLHFVAVFLAFLTAVAAMLISLMWVCNKCAYKFQRKRRHKLKESTTEEIELQDVEC
;
A
#
# COMPACT_ATOMS: atom_id res chain seq x y z
N MET A 1 13.71 16.16 -12.54
CA MET A 1 13.14 15.09 -13.38
C MET A 1 14.20 14.03 -13.58
N PRO A 2 13.90 12.75 -13.33
CA PRO A 2 14.85 11.67 -13.61
C PRO A 2 15.19 11.65 -15.11
N GLY A 3 16.43 11.25 -15.44
CA GLY A 3 16.91 11.13 -16.83
C GLY A 3 16.20 10.01 -17.62
N PRO A 4 16.61 9.74 -18.87
CA PRO A 4 15.97 8.73 -19.71
C PRO A 4 16.05 7.33 -19.10
N CYS A 5 14.91 6.61 -19.13
CA CYS A 5 14.74 5.21 -18.71
C CYS A 5 15.70 4.29 -19.49
N ARG A 6 16.44 3.41 -18.81
CA ARG A 6 17.25 2.38 -19.47
C ARG A 6 16.55 1.02 -19.38
N PRO A 7 15.98 0.49 -20.48
CA PRO A 7 15.44 -0.86 -20.49
C PRO A 7 16.57 -1.91 -20.45
N GLY A 8 16.31 -3.04 -19.79
CA GLY A 8 17.22 -4.18 -19.81
C GLY A 8 17.17 -4.89 -21.17
N LEU A 9 18.09 -4.59 -22.08
CA LEU A 9 18.21 -5.33 -23.35
C LEU A 9 18.64 -6.78 -23.09
N ALA A 10 17.71 -7.73 -23.20
CA ALA A 10 18.07 -9.14 -23.36
C ALA A 10 18.40 -9.40 -24.83
N HIS A 11 19.64 -9.80 -25.12
CA HIS A 11 20.02 -10.31 -26.43
C HIS A 11 19.25 -11.60 -26.74
N GLU A 12 18.44 -11.57 -27.79
CA GLU A 12 17.89 -12.73 -28.46
C GLU A 12 19.03 -13.39 -29.27
N ALA A 13 19.62 -14.44 -28.72
CA ALA A 13 20.51 -15.33 -29.46
C ALA A 13 19.75 -16.63 -29.75
N SER A 14 19.32 -16.73 -31.00
CA SER A 14 18.77 -17.94 -31.62
C SER A 14 19.87 -19.00 -31.78
N ALA A 15 19.68 -20.19 -31.17
CA ALA A 15 20.24 -21.46 -31.65
C ALA A 15 19.50 -22.64 -30.97
N GLU A 16 19.11 -23.61 -31.80
CA GLU A 16 18.33 -24.82 -31.53
C GLU A 16 18.91 -25.81 -30.48
N PRO A 17 18.07 -26.74 -29.96
CA PRO A 17 18.52 -27.79 -29.04
C PRO A 17 18.96 -29.07 -29.78
N GLU A 18 20.19 -29.52 -29.52
CA GLU A 18 20.63 -30.87 -29.89
C GLU A 18 20.28 -31.88 -28.79
N GLN A 19 19.46 -32.86 -29.14
CA GLN A 19 19.07 -34.02 -28.34
C GLN A 19 20.06 -35.17 -28.60
N GLU A 20 20.87 -35.57 -27.61
CA GLU A 20 21.63 -36.84 -27.68
C GLU A 20 21.59 -37.61 -26.34
N LYS A 21 20.51 -38.36 -26.18
CA LYS A 21 20.44 -39.78 -25.80
C LYS A 21 21.75 -40.45 -25.29
N ARG A 22 21.84 -40.74 -23.99
CA ARG A 22 22.55 -41.94 -23.49
C ARG A 22 21.83 -42.66 -22.35
N ARG A 23 21.92 -43.99 -22.43
CA ARG A 23 21.15 -45.01 -21.72
C ARG A 23 21.81 -45.39 -20.37
N HIS A 24 20.97 -45.59 -19.34
CA HIS A 24 20.87 -46.74 -18.39
C HIS A 24 22.14 -47.39 -17.77
N LEU A 25 22.33 -47.15 -16.44
CA LEU A 25 22.55 -48.03 -15.24
C LEU A 25 23.60 -49.19 -15.22
N PRO A 26 23.97 -49.84 -14.05
CA PRO A 26 23.61 -49.63 -12.62
C PRO A 26 24.77 -49.76 -11.56
N GLY A 27 24.45 -49.49 -10.27
CA GLY A 27 25.01 -50.14 -9.06
C GLY A 27 26.31 -49.55 -8.47
N THR A 28 26.39 -49.09 -7.22
CA THR A 28 26.43 -49.94 -6.01
C THR A 28 26.31 -49.07 -4.76
N LEU A 29 25.35 -49.38 -3.87
CA LEU A 29 25.23 -48.84 -2.51
C LEU A 29 25.85 -49.82 -1.51
N ARG A 30 26.66 -49.32 -0.57
CA ARG A 30 26.94 -49.94 0.74
C ARG A 30 26.97 -48.86 1.82
N PRO A 31 26.27 -49.01 2.95
CA PRO A 31 26.39 -48.11 4.10
C PRO A 31 26.92 -48.79 5.40
N LEU A 32 27.27 -47.93 6.36
CA LEU A 32 27.45 -48.12 7.83
C LEU A 32 28.82 -48.63 8.35
N PRO A 33 29.18 -48.50 9.67
CA PRO A 33 28.53 -47.78 10.80
C PRO A 33 29.46 -46.95 11.75
N GLY A 34 28.86 -45.99 12.48
CA GLY A 34 28.83 -45.85 13.96
C GLY A 34 30.09 -45.59 14.82
N ARG A 35 30.06 -44.50 15.61
CA ARG A 35 30.25 -44.49 17.09
C ARG A 35 30.14 -43.09 17.71
N SER A 36 29.25 -42.93 18.71
CA SER A 36 29.34 -41.95 19.83
C SER A 36 30.00 -42.65 21.05
N PRO A 37 30.03 -42.14 22.30
CA PRO A 37 29.82 -40.79 22.88
C PRO A 37 30.89 -40.39 23.95
N LEU A 38 30.78 -39.20 24.59
CA LEU A 38 31.22 -38.78 25.97
C LEU A 38 31.43 -37.24 25.97
N SER A 39 31.31 -36.43 27.02
CA SER A 39 30.65 -36.43 28.33
C SER A 39 30.92 -35.03 28.93
N ALA A 40 30.07 -34.62 29.88
CA ALA A 40 30.36 -33.79 31.04
C ALA A 40 30.53 -32.24 30.94
N GLU A 41 29.56 -31.57 31.57
CA GLU A 41 29.63 -30.28 32.30
C GLU A 41 30.66 -30.34 33.48
N PRO A 42 31.05 -29.22 34.13
CA PRO A 42 30.21 -28.68 35.21
C PRO A 42 30.20 -27.14 35.40
N GLN A 43 29.12 -26.72 36.06
CA GLN A 43 28.81 -25.45 36.73
C GLN A 43 29.91 -24.77 37.56
N GLY A 44 29.76 -23.45 37.73
CA GLY A 44 30.40 -22.66 38.77
C GLY A 44 29.73 -21.30 38.99
N ALA A 45 28.75 -21.24 39.89
CA ALA A 45 28.08 -20.04 40.36
C ALA A 45 28.87 -19.34 41.48
N ARG A 46 28.82 -18.00 41.55
CA ARG A 46 28.48 -17.25 42.78
C ARG A 46 28.40 -15.74 42.56
N ASP A 47 27.45 -15.18 43.30
CA ASP A 47 26.84 -13.86 43.25
C ASP A 47 27.35 -13.02 44.46
N PRO A 48 26.75 -11.88 44.88
CA PRO A 48 27.41 -10.58 44.89
C PRO A 48 27.44 -9.92 46.29
N SER A 49 27.70 -8.60 46.32
CA SER A 49 27.32 -7.59 47.33
C SER A 49 28.45 -6.88 48.07
N SER A 50 28.46 -5.54 48.00
CA SER A 50 28.84 -4.69 49.12
C SER A 50 28.11 -3.35 49.04
N SER A 51 27.08 -3.25 49.84
CA SER A 51 26.35 -2.04 50.22
C SER A 51 27.18 -1.20 51.19
N ARG A 52 27.00 0.13 51.16
CA ARG A 52 27.12 1.11 52.27
C ARG A 52 26.97 2.49 51.61
N GLY A 53 26.04 3.37 51.96
CA GLY A 53 25.39 3.63 53.24
C GLY A 53 25.53 5.14 53.47
N LEU A 54 24.43 5.88 53.31
CA LEU A 54 24.31 7.32 53.59
C LEU A 54 24.59 7.65 55.06
N PRO A 55 24.87 8.92 55.36
CA PRO A 55 24.12 9.54 56.44
C PRO A 55 23.51 10.91 56.07
N TRP A 56 22.39 11.12 56.74
CA TRP A 56 21.46 12.23 56.82
C TRP A 56 22.03 13.41 57.61
N SER A 57 21.61 14.64 57.28
CA SER A 57 21.20 15.68 58.25
C SER A 57 20.52 16.89 57.57
N PRO A 58 19.68 17.66 58.29
CA PRO A 58 18.63 18.50 57.71
C PRO A 58 18.82 20.02 57.92
N ALA A 59 18.27 20.87 57.04
CA ALA A 59 17.82 22.23 57.41
C ALA A 59 16.97 22.92 56.32
N ARG A 60 15.68 23.09 56.65
CA ARG A 60 14.90 24.34 56.64
C ARG A 60 14.93 25.27 55.40
N SER A 61 13.81 25.19 54.68
CA SER A 61 13.06 26.21 53.92
C SER A 61 13.42 27.69 54.10
N VAL A 62 13.68 28.37 52.98
CA VAL A 62 13.20 29.74 52.69
C VAL A 62 12.88 29.81 51.18
N GLY A 63 11.68 30.28 50.84
CA GLY A 63 11.12 30.22 49.50
C GLY A 63 11.69 31.22 48.50
N THR A 64 11.56 30.88 47.21
CA THR A 64 11.63 31.81 46.08
C THR A 64 10.75 31.28 44.94
N PRO A 65 10.17 32.18 44.12
CA PRO A 65 9.00 31.89 43.30
C PRO A 65 9.33 31.11 42.02
N ILE A 66 8.40 30.25 41.63
CA ILE A 66 8.39 29.45 40.40
C ILE A 66 7.98 30.34 39.22
N PRO A 67 8.76 30.42 38.13
CA PRO A 67 8.22 30.75 36.81
C PRO A 67 7.98 29.45 36.04
N GLN A 68 6.71 29.21 35.71
CA GLN A 68 6.32 28.14 34.80
C GLN A 68 6.69 28.49 33.36
N THR A 69 7.16 27.45 32.67
CA THR A 69 6.94 27.10 31.26
C THR A 69 7.46 28.03 30.16
N HIS A 70 8.54 27.59 29.51
CA HIS A 70 8.54 27.28 28.06
C HIS A 70 9.65 26.24 27.78
N PRO A 71 9.35 25.00 27.38
CA PRO A 71 10.37 24.19 26.74
C PRO A 71 10.59 24.77 25.34
N ARG A 72 11.66 25.55 25.18
CA ARG A 72 12.30 25.68 23.87
C ARG A 72 12.63 24.26 23.44
N GLN A 73 11.84 23.71 22.52
CA GLN A 73 12.27 22.58 21.73
C GLN A 73 13.46 23.07 20.93
N THR A 74 14.65 22.92 21.51
CA THR A 74 15.88 22.85 20.75
C THR A 74 15.67 21.67 19.81
N LEU A 75 15.27 21.98 18.58
CA LEU A 75 15.43 21.12 17.43
C LEU A 75 16.92 20.78 17.43
N LEU A 76 17.27 19.67 18.06
CA LEU A 76 18.56 19.06 17.94
C LEU A 76 18.58 18.52 16.52
N ARG A 77 18.78 19.44 15.58
CA ARG A 77 19.22 19.18 14.23
C ARG A 77 20.54 18.48 14.46
N LYS A 78 20.47 17.15 14.59
CA LYS A 78 21.63 16.28 14.52
C LYS A 78 22.14 16.51 13.12
N LYS A 79 22.99 17.53 13.00
CA LYS A 79 23.87 17.76 11.87
C LYS A 79 24.79 16.55 11.95
N ARG A 80 24.34 15.44 11.37
CA ARG A 80 25.17 14.27 11.12
C ARG A 80 26.32 14.87 10.33
N SER A 81 27.52 14.79 10.90
CA SER A 81 28.73 15.12 10.16
C SER A 81 28.59 14.47 8.79
N GLU A 82 28.80 15.25 7.73
CA GLU A 82 29.08 14.72 6.39
C GLU A 82 30.35 13.89 6.52
N GLY A 83 30.18 12.67 6.99
CA GLY A 83 31.21 11.65 7.00
C GLY A 83 31.32 11.19 5.57
N GLN A 84 32.53 11.28 5.02
CA GLN A 84 32.93 10.69 3.76
C GLN A 84 32.33 9.28 3.63
N GLY A 85 31.35 9.12 2.74
CA GLY A 85 30.61 7.88 2.56
C GLY A 85 29.34 8.08 1.73
N VAL A 86 28.59 7.00 1.56
CA VAL A 86 27.32 7.03 0.83
C VAL A 86 26.24 7.72 1.66
N SER A 87 25.48 8.61 1.02
CA SER A 87 24.21 9.15 1.52
C SER A 87 23.07 8.68 0.63
N LEU A 88 21.89 8.47 1.23
CA LEU A 88 20.68 8.05 0.53
C LEU A 88 19.51 8.89 1.03
N TYR A 89 18.76 9.46 0.10
CA TYR A 89 17.56 10.25 0.32
C TYR A 89 16.37 9.58 -0.37
N ILE A 90 15.28 9.43 0.37
CA ILE A 90 14.02 8.85 -0.10
C ILE A 90 12.94 9.90 0.14
N PRO A 91 12.43 10.57 -0.92
CA PRO A 91 11.40 11.60 -0.78
C PRO A 91 10.09 11.04 -0.22
N GLN A 92 9.73 9.83 -0.65
CA GLN A 92 8.48 9.18 -0.29
C GLN A 92 8.73 7.72 0.08
N SER A 93 8.55 7.39 1.36
CA SER A 93 8.77 6.05 1.90
C SER A 93 7.51 5.16 1.84
N ALA A 94 6.36 5.70 1.46
CA ALA A 94 5.10 4.96 1.30
C ALA A 94 4.35 5.46 0.07
N ILE A 95 4.05 4.57 -0.87
CA ILE A 95 3.36 4.85 -2.13
C ILE A 95 2.09 4.01 -2.18
N ASN A 96 0.98 4.68 -2.49
CA ASN A 96 -0.28 4.03 -2.81
C ASN A 96 -0.47 4.09 -4.32
N ALA A 97 -0.82 2.96 -4.92
CA ALA A 97 -1.04 2.84 -6.36
C ALA A 97 -2.28 2.01 -6.65
N THR A 98 -2.78 2.14 -7.88
CA THR A 98 -3.86 1.31 -8.38
C THR A 98 -3.35 0.26 -9.36
N VAL A 99 -4.14 -0.79 -9.57
CA VAL A 99 -3.76 -1.85 -10.50
C VAL A 99 -3.58 -1.27 -11.91
N GLU A 100 -2.56 -1.75 -12.64
CA GLU A 100 -2.12 -1.28 -13.97
C GLU A 100 -1.38 0.07 -14.00
N GLU A 101 -1.21 0.76 -12.87
CA GLU A 101 -0.40 1.98 -12.84
C GLU A 101 1.10 1.70 -12.99
N ASP A 102 1.82 2.67 -13.55
CA ASP A 102 3.27 2.71 -13.56
C ASP A 102 3.76 3.59 -12.40
N ILE A 103 4.57 3.02 -11.52
CA ILE A 103 5.05 3.73 -10.32
C ILE A 103 6.53 4.01 -10.38
N LEU A 104 6.94 5.13 -9.80
CA LEU A 104 8.35 5.48 -9.60
C LEU A 104 8.74 5.29 -8.13
N LEU A 105 9.63 4.34 -7.86
CA LEU A 105 10.30 4.19 -6.58
C LEU A 105 11.47 5.19 -6.54
N SER A 106 11.15 6.43 -6.16
CA SER A 106 12.07 7.57 -6.22
C SER A 106 13.06 7.57 -5.06
N VAL A 107 14.33 7.72 -5.40
CA VAL A 107 15.45 7.89 -4.46
C VAL A 107 16.51 8.79 -5.09
N GLU A 108 17.39 9.32 -4.25
CA GLU A 108 18.59 10.02 -4.66
C GLU A 108 19.74 9.63 -3.73
N TYR A 109 20.92 9.37 -4.27
CA TYR A 109 22.09 9.06 -3.46
C TYR A 109 23.23 10.02 -3.79
N SER A 110 24.16 10.17 -2.86
CA SER A 110 25.44 10.85 -3.09
C SER A 110 26.58 9.97 -2.60
N CYS A 111 27.63 9.85 -3.40
CA CYS A 111 28.86 9.15 -3.05
C CYS A 111 30.03 9.73 -3.85
N HIS A 112 31.26 9.50 -3.41
CA HIS A 112 32.45 10.02 -4.08
C HIS A 112 32.85 9.16 -5.28
N GLY A 113 32.57 7.85 -5.25
CA GLY A 113 32.84 6.91 -6.34
C GLY A 113 31.61 6.50 -7.15
N VAL A 114 31.77 5.44 -7.95
CA VAL A 114 30.66 4.77 -8.66
C VAL A 114 30.10 3.67 -7.75
N PRO A 115 28.87 3.81 -7.24
CA PRO A 115 28.30 2.82 -6.35
C PRO A 115 27.70 1.65 -7.13
N THR A 116 27.51 0.54 -6.44
CA THR A 116 26.64 -0.55 -6.86
C THR A 116 25.27 -0.34 -6.22
N ILE A 117 24.23 -0.35 -7.05
CA ILE A 117 22.84 -0.11 -6.65
C ILE A 117 22.10 -1.44 -6.77
N GLU A 118 21.37 -1.81 -5.74
CA GLU A 118 20.58 -3.03 -5.70
C GLU A 118 19.18 -2.75 -5.14
N TRP A 119 18.16 -3.31 -5.78
CA TRP A 119 16.79 -3.34 -5.26
C TRP A 119 16.35 -4.77 -4.94
N ARG A 120 15.70 -4.93 -3.79
CA ARG A 120 15.08 -6.18 -3.33
C ARG A 120 13.62 -5.95 -2.97
N TYR A 121 12.78 -6.88 -3.37
CA TYR A 121 11.38 -6.97 -2.99
C TYR A 121 11.25 -7.94 -1.81
N THR A 122 10.57 -7.51 -0.76
CA THR A 122 10.25 -8.35 0.40
C THR A 122 8.74 -8.41 0.58
N SER A 123 8.23 -9.64 0.60
CA SER A 123 6.84 -9.95 0.86
C SER A 123 6.72 -11.06 1.90
N ASN A 124 5.49 -11.43 2.21
CA ASN A 124 5.18 -12.54 3.11
C ASN A 124 5.74 -13.89 2.60
N TRP A 125 6.08 -13.98 1.31
CA TRP A 125 6.59 -15.19 0.66
C TRP A 125 8.12 -15.26 0.64
N GLY A 126 8.82 -14.19 1.03
CA GLY A 126 10.27 -14.14 1.09
C GLY A 126 10.87 -12.87 0.47
N VAL A 127 12.20 -12.89 0.32
CA VAL A 127 13.00 -11.80 -0.26
C VAL A 127 13.46 -12.19 -1.66
N GLN A 128 13.27 -11.30 -2.63
CA GLN A 128 13.66 -11.49 -4.01
C GLN A 128 14.46 -10.29 -4.53
N LYS A 129 15.58 -10.55 -5.19
CA LYS A 129 16.33 -9.51 -5.91
C LYS A 129 15.52 -9.07 -7.14
N ILE A 130 15.36 -7.76 -7.30
CA ILE A 130 14.66 -7.17 -8.46
C ILE A 130 15.71 -6.84 -9.52
N VAL A 131 16.71 -6.04 -9.15
CA VAL A 131 17.70 -5.52 -10.09
C VAL A 131 18.97 -5.09 -9.37
N GLU A 132 20.11 -5.17 -10.06
CA GLU A 132 21.39 -4.60 -9.62
C GLU A 132 22.15 -3.98 -10.78
N TRP A 133 22.78 -2.83 -10.57
CA TRP A 133 23.56 -2.16 -11.60
C TRP A 133 24.56 -1.16 -11.01
N LYS A 134 25.44 -0.65 -11.87
CA LYS A 134 26.22 0.55 -11.62
C LYS A 134 25.75 1.66 -12.57
N PRO A 135 25.76 2.92 -12.15
CA PRO A 135 25.44 4.03 -13.05
C PRO A 135 26.25 3.96 -14.33
N GLY A 136 25.60 4.16 -15.47
CA GLY A 136 26.23 4.07 -16.79
C GLY A 136 26.38 2.66 -17.37
N THR A 137 26.14 1.58 -16.62
CA THR A 137 26.20 0.19 -17.12
C THR A 137 24.82 -0.37 -17.46
N GLN A 138 24.79 -1.55 -18.09
CA GLN A 138 23.55 -2.31 -18.23
C GLN A 138 23.07 -2.81 -16.86
N ALA A 139 21.75 -2.83 -16.66
CA ALA A 139 21.12 -3.34 -15.44
C ALA A 139 20.92 -4.85 -15.47
N ASN A 140 21.23 -5.52 -14.37
CA ASN A 140 21.00 -6.94 -14.17
C ASN A 140 19.65 -7.15 -13.49
N ILE A 141 18.59 -7.27 -14.28
CA ILE A 141 17.20 -7.44 -13.82
C ILE A 141 16.90 -8.93 -13.63
N SER A 142 16.24 -9.29 -12.53
CA SER A 142 15.84 -10.66 -12.26
C SER A 142 14.70 -11.12 -13.18
N GLN A 143 14.64 -12.43 -13.44
CA GLN A 143 13.68 -12.99 -14.39
C GLN A 143 12.22 -12.70 -14.03
N SER A 144 11.88 -12.57 -12.75
CA SER A 144 10.51 -12.27 -12.29
C SER A 144 10.06 -10.84 -12.56
N HIS A 145 11.00 -9.93 -12.79
CA HIS A 145 10.74 -8.50 -13.01
C HIS A 145 11.25 -8.03 -14.37
N LYS A 146 11.63 -8.99 -15.22
CA LYS A 146 12.04 -8.71 -16.60
C LYS A 146 10.91 -8.01 -17.34
N ASP A 147 11.26 -7.02 -18.16
CA ASP A 147 10.35 -6.21 -18.96
C ASP A 147 9.38 -5.32 -18.16
N ARG A 148 9.36 -5.44 -16.82
CA ARG A 148 8.53 -4.63 -15.92
C ARG A 148 9.28 -3.59 -15.12
N VAL A 149 10.62 -3.59 -15.18
CA VAL A 149 11.46 -2.67 -14.41
C VAL A 149 12.35 -1.85 -15.32
N CYS A 150 12.39 -0.55 -15.04
CA CYS A 150 13.30 0.41 -15.64
C CYS A 150 14.23 0.97 -14.55
N THR A 151 15.49 1.20 -14.87
CA THR A 151 16.46 1.80 -13.93
C THR A 151 16.83 3.22 -14.31
N PHE A 152 17.17 4.02 -13.29
CA PHE A 152 17.68 5.37 -13.43
C PHE A 152 19.05 5.50 -12.76
N ASP A 153 19.90 6.39 -13.29
CA ASP A 153 21.26 6.59 -12.78
C ASP A 153 21.29 7.14 -11.35
N ASN A 154 20.21 7.78 -10.87
CA ASN A 154 20.06 8.23 -9.48
C ASN A 154 19.68 7.11 -8.49
N GLY A 155 19.58 5.86 -8.96
CA GLY A 155 19.20 4.70 -8.17
C GLY A 155 17.70 4.44 -8.07
N SER A 156 16.86 5.30 -8.65
CA SER A 156 15.42 5.05 -8.72
C SER A 156 15.12 3.88 -9.67
N ILE A 157 13.96 3.26 -9.48
CA ILE A 157 13.39 2.32 -10.45
C ILE A 157 11.94 2.68 -10.76
N GLN A 158 11.54 2.48 -12.00
CA GLN A 158 10.14 2.49 -12.40
C GLN A 158 9.66 1.05 -12.52
N LEU A 159 8.52 0.75 -11.90
CA LEU A 159 7.85 -0.54 -11.97
C LEU A 159 6.57 -0.35 -12.79
N PHE A 160 6.47 -1.08 -13.91
CA PHE A 160 5.38 -0.97 -14.86
C PHE A 160 4.22 -1.90 -14.50
N SER A 161 3.00 -1.42 -14.78
CA SER A 161 1.74 -2.15 -14.67
C SER A 161 1.60 -2.92 -13.36
N VAL A 162 1.61 -2.20 -12.24
CA VAL A 162 1.60 -2.82 -10.91
C VAL A 162 0.33 -3.61 -10.65
N GLY A 163 0.46 -4.75 -9.97
CA GLY A 163 -0.66 -5.56 -9.50
C GLY A 163 -0.74 -5.59 -7.97
N VAL A 164 -1.88 -6.05 -7.43
CA VAL A 164 -2.07 -6.21 -5.97
C VAL A 164 -0.93 -7.02 -5.32
N ARG A 165 -0.38 -8.00 -6.05
CA ARG A 165 0.74 -8.85 -5.65
C ARG A 165 2.07 -8.12 -5.51
N ASP A 166 2.22 -6.96 -6.13
CA ASP A 166 3.44 -6.15 -6.03
C ASP A 166 3.47 -5.36 -4.71
N SER A 167 2.37 -5.33 -3.95
CA SER A 167 2.35 -4.73 -2.61
C SER A 167 3.40 -5.38 -1.70
N GLY A 168 4.14 -4.55 -0.96
CA GLY A 168 5.19 -5.02 -0.07
C GLY A 168 6.29 -3.99 0.18
N TYR A 169 7.45 -4.48 0.60
CA TYR A 169 8.59 -3.64 0.95
C TYR A 169 9.66 -3.71 -0.13
N TYR A 170 10.01 -2.55 -0.68
CA TYR A 170 11.07 -2.38 -1.66
C TYR A 170 12.29 -1.79 -0.96
N VAL A 171 13.34 -2.58 -0.83
CA VAL A 171 14.57 -2.21 -0.15
C VAL A 171 15.63 -1.89 -1.18
N ILE A 172 16.14 -0.67 -1.15
CA ILE A 172 17.31 -0.25 -1.91
C ILE A 172 18.55 -0.39 -1.04
N THR A 173 19.65 -0.88 -1.63
CA THR A 173 20.99 -0.82 -1.05
C THR A 173 21.93 -0.14 -2.04
N VAL A 174 22.63 0.90 -1.58
CA VAL A 174 23.65 1.61 -2.35
C VAL A 174 25.00 1.37 -1.67
N THR A 175 25.90 0.68 -2.36
CA THR A 175 27.19 0.28 -1.83
C THR A 175 28.32 0.89 -2.65
N GLU A 176 29.14 1.73 -2.03
CA GLU A 176 30.36 2.28 -2.61
C GLU A 176 31.48 1.25 -2.61
N SER A 177 32.36 1.32 -3.61
CA SER A 177 33.48 0.38 -3.80
C SER A 177 34.44 0.30 -2.61
N LEU A 178 34.51 1.34 -1.78
CA LEU A 178 35.35 1.41 -0.58
C LEU A 178 34.66 0.81 0.67
N GLY A 179 33.50 0.18 0.50
CA GLY A 179 32.80 -0.57 1.55
C GLY A 179 31.76 0.22 2.35
N SER A 180 31.56 1.52 2.07
CA SER A 180 30.44 2.28 2.63
C SER A 180 29.14 1.84 1.98
N SER A 181 28.10 1.58 2.77
CA SER A 181 26.79 1.18 2.26
C SER A 181 25.68 1.89 3.02
N GLN A 182 24.62 2.26 2.30
CA GLN A 182 23.36 2.73 2.87
C GLN A 182 22.22 1.92 2.30
N PHE A 183 21.16 1.77 3.08
CA PHE A 183 19.93 1.17 2.62
C PHE A 183 18.73 2.02 3.02
N GLY A 184 17.64 1.81 2.31
CA GLY A 184 16.37 2.42 2.64
C GLY A 184 15.22 1.59 2.10
N THR A 185 14.02 1.89 2.59
CA THR A 185 12.83 1.08 2.32
C THR A 185 11.70 1.99 1.85
N ILE A 186 11.02 1.56 0.78
CA ILE A 186 9.77 2.13 0.30
C ILE A 186 8.69 1.06 0.43
N VAL A 187 7.57 1.41 1.05
CA VAL A 187 6.39 0.55 1.16
C VAL A 187 5.49 0.86 -0.02
N LEU A 188 5.12 -0.16 -0.80
CA LEU A 188 4.13 -0.05 -1.85
C LEU A 188 2.84 -0.73 -1.43
N HIS A 189 1.73 -0.03 -1.56
CA HIS A 189 0.39 -0.57 -1.40
C HIS A 189 -0.38 -0.41 -2.70
N VAL A 190 -0.74 -1.53 -3.33
CA VAL A 190 -1.53 -1.55 -4.57
C VAL A 190 -2.96 -1.98 -4.26
N SER A 191 -3.92 -1.10 -4.52
CA SER A 191 -5.34 -1.39 -4.39
C SER A 191 -6.00 -1.59 -5.75
N GLU A 192 -6.86 -2.59 -5.86
CA GLU A 192 -7.80 -2.68 -6.97
C GLU A 192 -8.92 -1.66 -6.72
N ILE A 193 -9.03 -0.63 -7.57
CA ILE A 193 -10.15 0.30 -7.47
C ILE A 193 -11.20 -0.05 -8.52
N LEU A 194 -12.24 -0.76 -8.07
CA LEU A 194 -13.47 -1.00 -8.83
C LEU A 194 -14.29 0.29 -8.92
N TYR A 195 -13.92 1.19 -9.85
CA TYR A 195 -14.66 2.42 -10.14
C TYR A 195 -15.91 2.21 -11.01
N GLU A 196 -16.13 1.00 -11.54
CA GLU A 196 -17.33 0.68 -12.31
C GLU A 196 -18.58 0.54 -11.43
N ASP A 197 -18.44 -0.01 -10.22
CA ASP A 197 -19.59 -0.29 -9.35
C ASP A 197 -20.23 0.98 -8.78
N LEU A 198 -19.44 2.01 -8.47
CA LEU A 198 -20.00 3.26 -7.95
C LEU A 198 -20.80 4.03 -9.02
N HIS A 199 -20.33 4.02 -10.28
CA HIS A 199 -21.07 4.59 -11.39
C HIS A 199 -22.36 3.81 -11.67
N PHE A 200 -22.29 2.48 -11.64
CA PHE A 200 -23.47 1.63 -11.79
C PHE A 200 -24.52 1.93 -10.72
N VAL A 201 -24.10 2.02 -9.44
CA VAL A 201 -24.99 2.38 -8.32
C VAL A 201 -25.57 3.78 -8.51
N ALA A 202 -24.77 4.77 -8.90
CA ALA A 202 -25.24 6.13 -9.12
C ALA A 202 -26.31 6.22 -10.24
N VAL A 203 -26.07 5.56 -11.38
CA VAL A 203 -27.03 5.51 -12.49
C VAL A 203 -28.31 4.76 -12.08
N PHE A 204 -28.17 3.66 -11.35
CA PHE A 204 -29.32 2.91 -10.84
C PHE A 204 -30.17 3.74 -9.88
N LEU A 205 -29.56 4.49 -8.95
CA LEU A 205 -30.26 5.41 -8.07
C LEU A 205 -30.95 6.56 -8.83
N ALA A 206 -30.28 7.13 -9.83
CA ALA A 206 -30.88 8.15 -10.69
C ALA A 206 -32.13 7.60 -11.43
N PHE A 207 -32.06 6.38 -11.94
CA PHE A 207 -33.20 5.72 -12.56
C PHE A 207 -34.35 5.48 -11.56
N LEU A 208 -34.05 4.95 -10.37
CA LEU A 208 -35.05 4.71 -9.33
C LEU A 208 -35.75 6.00 -8.88
N THR A 209 -35.00 7.10 -8.71
CA THR A 209 -35.58 8.40 -8.33
C THR A 209 -36.50 8.94 -9.41
N ALA A 210 -36.14 8.81 -10.69
CA ALA A 210 -37.00 9.20 -11.81
C ALA A 210 -38.29 8.38 -11.85
N VAL A 211 -38.19 7.05 -11.72
CA VAL A 211 -39.36 6.15 -11.66
C VAL A 211 -40.26 6.48 -10.47
N ALA A 212 -39.69 6.69 -9.29
CA ALA A 212 -40.44 7.07 -8.10
C ALA A 212 -41.18 8.41 -8.30
N ALA A 213 -40.50 9.42 -8.84
CA ALA A 213 -41.12 10.71 -9.14
C ALA A 213 -42.28 10.58 -10.15
N MET A 214 -42.11 9.77 -11.20
CA MET A 214 -43.20 9.47 -12.14
C MET A 214 -44.38 8.80 -11.46
N LEU A 215 -44.15 7.77 -10.65
CA LEU A 215 -45.22 7.06 -9.94
C LEU A 215 -45.96 7.96 -8.95
N ILE A 216 -45.23 8.79 -8.19
CA ILE A 216 -45.82 9.77 -7.26
C ILE A 216 -46.66 10.79 -8.03
N SER A 217 -46.14 11.30 -9.16
CA SER A 217 -46.87 12.23 -10.03
C SER A 217 -48.16 11.60 -10.57
N LEU A 218 -48.08 10.37 -11.10
CA LEU A 218 -49.24 9.62 -11.59
C LEU A 218 -50.27 9.40 -10.48
N MET A 219 -49.84 8.97 -9.29
CA MET A 219 -50.71 8.78 -8.14
C MET A 219 -51.41 10.10 -7.76
N TRP A 220 -50.69 11.22 -7.75
CA TRP A 220 -51.25 12.54 -7.44
C TRP A 220 -52.28 12.99 -8.46
N VAL A 221 -52.00 12.81 -9.77
CA VAL A 221 -52.95 13.10 -10.85
C VAL A 221 -54.18 12.20 -10.74
N CYS A 222 -53.99 10.89 -10.54
CA CYS A 222 -55.08 9.94 -10.33
C CYS A 222 -55.95 10.31 -9.13
N ASN A 223 -55.34 10.65 -7.99
CA ASN A 223 -56.07 11.08 -6.79
C ASN A 223 -56.86 12.37 -7.05
N LYS A 224 -56.27 13.36 -7.73
CA LYS A 224 -56.94 14.62 -8.06
C LYS A 224 -58.09 14.43 -9.06
N CYS A 225 -57.91 13.59 -10.06
CA CYS A 225 -58.94 13.21 -11.02
C CYS A 225 -60.08 12.44 -10.35
N ALA A 226 -59.76 11.44 -9.53
CA ALA A 226 -60.74 10.68 -8.75
C ALA A 226 -61.52 11.60 -7.80
N TYR A 227 -60.82 12.48 -7.07
CA TYR A 227 -61.44 13.44 -6.17
C TYR A 227 -62.42 14.37 -6.91
N LYS A 228 -62.02 14.91 -8.07
CA LYS A 228 -62.87 15.76 -8.91
C LYS A 228 -64.07 15.00 -9.47
N PHE A 229 -63.88 13.76 -9.93
CA PHE A 229 -64.94 12.93 -10.49
C PHE A 229 -65.96 12.51 -9.41
N GLN A 230 -65.48 12.08 -8.26
CA GLN A 230 -66.31 11.75 -7.10
C GLN A 230 -67.15 12.95 -6.65
N ARG A 231 -66.53 14.14 -6.57
CA ARG A 231 -67.26 15.38 -6.24
C ARG A 231 -68.34 15.72 -7.27
N LYS A 232 -68.05 15.58 -8.57
CA LYS A 232 -69.04 15.79 -9.64
C LYS A 232 -70.20 14.79 -9.56
N ARG A 233 -69.93 13.49 -9.33
CA ARG A 233 -70.97 12.47 -9.12
C ARG A 233 -71.81 12.74 -7.88
N ARG A 234 -71.19 13.13 -6.76
CA ARG A 234 -71.91 13.46 -5.52
C ARG A 234 -72.83 14.66 -5.69
N HIS A 235 -72.44 15.66 -6.48
CA HIS A 235 -73.30 16.81 -6.77
C HIS A 235 -74.49 16.42 -7.65
N LYS A 236 -74.26 15.61 -8.70
CA LYS A 236 -75.32 15.10 -9.57
C LYS A 236 -76.33 14.21 -8.85
N LEU A 237 -75.87 13.39 -7.88
CA LEU A 237 -76.75 12.57 -7.06
C LEU A 237 -77.59 13.42 -6.09
N LYS A 238 -76.99 14.43 -5.47
CA LYS A 238 -77.69 15.31 -4.52
C LYS A 238 -78.73 16.21 -5.21
N GLU A 239 -78.42 16.69 -6.41
CA GLU A 239 -79.34 17.45 -7.29
C GLU A 239 -80.55 16.57 -7.65
N SER A 240 -80.33 15.35 -8.15
CA SER A 240 -81.39 14.41 -8.50
C SER A 240 -82.27 13.99 -7.31
N THR A 241 -81.70 13.81 -6.11
CA THR A 241 -82.49 13.48 -4.91
C THR A 241 -83.30 14.67 -4.38
N THR A 242 -82.82 15.90 -4.53
CA THR A 242 -83.60 17.09 -4.15
C THR A 242 -84.74 17.35 -5.14
N GLU A 243 -84.52 17.15 -6.44
CA GLU A 243 -85.57 17.27 -7.47
C GLU A 243 -86.70 16.24 -7.28
N GLU A 244 -86.39 15.00 -6.90
CA GLU A 244 -87.42 13.98 -6.63
C GLU A 244 -88.25 14.26 -5.36
N ILE A 245 -87.70 14.95 -4.36
CA ILE A 245 -88.42 15.30 -3.12
C ILE A 245 -89.33 16.51 -3.35
N GLU A 246 -88.93 17.48 -4.18
CA GLU A 246 -89.76 18.65 -4.51
C GLU A 246 -90.94 18.30 -5.43
N LEU A 247 -90.80 17.31 -6.33
CA LEU A 247 -91.92 16.85 -7.16
C LEU A 247 -93.02 16.11 -6.39
N GLN A 248 -92.69 15.47 -5.25
CA GLN A 248 -93.67 14.78 -4.41
C GLN A 248 -94.49 15.70 -3.50
N ASP A 249 -94.02 16.91 -3.20
CA ASP A 249 -94.70 17.88 -2.31
C ASP A 249 -95.76 18.73 -3.04
N VAL A 250 -95.74 18.74 -4.39
CA VAL A 250 -96.66 19.54 -5.23
C VAL A 250 -97.94 18.77 -5.63
N GLU A 251 -98.05 17.48 -5.32
CA GLU A 251 -99.16 16.60 -5.74
C GLU A 251 -100.22 16.33 -4.66
N CYS A 252 -100.35 17.21 -3.64
CA CYS A 252 -101.42 17.14 -2.63
C CYS A 252 -102.55 18.16 -2.89
#